data_AF-A0A4Q6E4P1-F1
#
_entry.id   AF-A0A4Q6E4P1-F1
#
_cell.length_a   1.000
_cell.length_b   1.000
_cell.length_c   1.000
_cell.angle_alpha   90.00
_cell.angle_beta   90.00
_cell.angle_gamma   90.00
#
_symmetry.space_group_name_H-M   'P 1'
#
loop_
_entity.id
_entity.type
_entity.pdbx_description
1 polymer ?
#
loop_
_entity_poly.entity_id
_entity_poly.type
_entity_poly.pdbx_seq_one_letter_code
_entity_poly.pdbx_strand_id
1 'polypeptide(L)'
;MASPFLSGFTFVRNGAKFDYPFRESLFSLLPLVDELVIVVGQGEDDTLAEVKAIAAAEPKLKIFESTWDDSLRKDGLILSQQTNLAMSHCRGKWGVYLQA
;
A
#
# COMPACT_ATOMS: atom_id res chain seq x y z
N MET A 1 22.94 -6.62 -18.39
CA MET A 1 22.38 -7.13 -17.11
C MET A 1 20.88 -6.94 -17.17
N ALA A 2 20.08 -7.92 -16.73
CA ALA A 2 18.65 -7.70 -16.55
C ALA A 2 18.44 -6.65 -15.45
N SER A 3 17.48 -5.73 -15.63
CA SER A 3 17.08 -4.83 -14.56
C SER A 3 16.62 -5.64 -13.33
N PRO A 4 16.96 -5.22 -12.11
CA PRO A 4 16.52 -5.90 -10.90
C PRO A 4 15.00 -5.78 -10.76
N PHE A 5 14.35 -6.83 -10.23
CA PHE A 5 12.92 -6.80 -9.89
C PHE A 5 12.67 -5.73 -8.81
N LEU A 6 11.83 -4.75 -9.12
CA LEU A 6 11.54 -3.58 -8.28
C LEU A 6 10.12 -3.65 -7.71
N SER A 7 9.99 -3.59 -6.39
CA SER A 7 8.68 -3.56 -5.72
C SER A 7 8.26 -2.14 -5.40
N GLY A 8 7.02 -1.78 -5.62
CA GLY A 8 6.38 -0.63 -4.97
C GLY A 8 5.68 -1.11 -3.71
N PHE A 9 5.65 -0.31 -2.65
CA PHE A 9 4.84 -0.65 -1.48
C PHE A 9 4.31 0.57 -0.73
N THR A 10 3.13 0.41 -0.15
CA THR A 10 2.46 1.45 0.63
C THR A 10 1.43 0.85 1.58
N PHE A 11 0.79 1.70 2.39
CA PHE A 11 -0.36 1.35 3.19
C PHE A 11 -1.36 2.51 3.22
N VAL A 12 -2.63 2.20 3.48
CA VAL A 12 -3.68 3.21 3.64
C VAL A 12 -4.73 2.72 4.64
N ARG A 13 -5.33 3.65 5.41
CA ARG A 13 -6.53 3.42 6.21
C ARG A 13 -7.40 4.66 6.10
N ASN A 14 -8.69 4.48 5.84
CA ASN A 14 -9.64 5.59 5.70
C ASN A 14 -9.23 6.65 4.64
N GLY A 15 -8.66 6.22 3.52
CA GLY A 15 -8.19 7.11 2.46
C GLY A 15 -9.31 7.91 1.81
N ALA A 16 -10.47 7.30 1.57
CA ALA A 16 -11.62 8.00 1.00
C ALA A 16 -12.20 9.04 1.98
N LYS A 17 -12.32 8.68 3.26
CA LYS A 17 -12.83 9.56 4.31
C LYS A 17 -11.94 10.79 4.54
N PHE A 18 -10.62 10.61 4.45
CA PHE A 18 -9.66 11.69 4.65
C PHE A 18 -9.20 12.37 3.37
N ASP A 19 -9.80 12.01 2.22
CA ASP A 19 -9.48 12.56 0.90
C ASP A 19 -7.97 12.44 0.58
N TYR A 20 -7.38 11.31 0.94
CA TYR A 20 -6.01 10.99 0.55
C TYR A 20 -5.97 10.61 -0.93
N PRO A 21 -4.97 11.09 -1.69
CA PRO A 21 -4.84 10.80 -3.11
C PRO A 21 -4.26 9.40 -3.37
N PHE A 22 -4.80 8.37 -2.70
CA PHE A 22 -4.24 7.02 -2.73
C PHE A 22 -4.38 6.39 -4.11
N ARG A 23 -5.42 6.73 -4.86
CA ARG A 23 -5.62 6.23 -6.23
C ARG A 23 -4.54 6.79 -7.15
N GLU A 24 -4.33 8.09 -7.12
CA GLU A 24 -3.32 8.81 -7.88
C GLU A 24 -1.91 8.33 -7.51
N SER A 25 -1.67 8.12 -6.21
CA SER A 25 -0.41 7.55 -5.70
C SER A 25 -0.15 6.18 -6.31
N LEU A 26 -1.13 5.25 -6.23
CA LEU A 26 -1.02 3.92 -6.83
C LEU A 26 -0.78 3.98 -8.34
N PHE A 27 -1.58 4.76 -9.09
CA PHE A 27 -1.45 4.87 -10.55
C PHE A 27 -0.14 5.51 -11.00
N SER A 28 0.41 6.45 -10.21
CA SER A 28 1.70 7.06 -10.51
C SER A 28 2.87 6.07 -10.35
N LEU A 29 2.76 5.13 -9.40
CA LEU A 29 3.83 4.18 -9.09
C LEU A 29 3.78 2.91 -9.95
N LEU A 30 2.59 2.42 -10.28
CA LEU A 30 2.37 1.21 -11.10
C LEU A 30 3.23 1.09 -12.38
N PRO A 31 3.43 2.13 -13.21
CA PRO A 31 4.28 2.02 -14.41
C PRO A 31 5.77 1.90 -14.10
N LEU A 32 6.21 2.22 -12.88
CA LEU A 32 7.63 2.26 -12.49
C LEU A 32 8.10 0.95 -11.85
N VAL A 33 7.19 0.08 -11.43
CA VAL A 33 7.50 -1.12 -10.62
C VAL A 33 7.04 -2.41 -11.29
N ASP A 34 7.63 -3.53 -10.90
CA ASP A 34 7.24 -4.87 -11.36
C ASP A 34 6.07 -5.44 -10.56
N GLU A 35 5.91 -5.00 -9.31
CA GLU A 35 4.73 -5.24 -8.48
C GLU A 35 4.46 -4.06 -7.57
N LEU A 36 3.22 -3.90 -7.12
CA LEU A 36 2.84 -2.90 -6.13
C LEU A 36 2.08 -3.58 -5.00
N VAL A 37 2.63 -3.52 -3.78
CA VAL A 37 1.99 -4.03 -2.57
C VAL A 37 1.27 -2.89 -1.85
N ILE A 38 0.01 -3.10 -1.49
CA ILE A 38 -0.72 -2.18 -0.62
C ILE A 38 -1.31 -2.93 0.57
N VAL A 39 -1.00 -2.44 1.76
CA VAL A 39 -1.69 -2.85 2.99
C VAL A 39 -2.86 -1.91 3.25
N VAL A 40 -4.07 -2.45 3.31
CA VAL A 40 -5.27 -1.68 3.64
C VAL A 40 -5.67 -1.98 5.08
N GLY A 41 -5.52 -0.98 5.94
CA GLY A 41 -5.97 -1.06 7.32
C GLY A 41 -7.49 -1.08 7.42
N GLN A 42 -8.03 -1.89 8.33
CA GLN A 42 -9.45 -1.94 8.63
C GLN A 42 -9.96 -0.53 8.98
N GLY A 43 -10.87 -0.06 8.14
CA GLY A 43 -11.42 1.27 8.17
C GLY A 43 -12.94 1.27 8.32
N GLU A 44 -13.50 2.45 8.16
CA GLU A 44 -14.94 2.71 8.23
C GLU A 44 -15.47 3.36 6.95
N ASP A 45 -14.72 3.27 5.85
CA ASP A 45 -15.04 3.85 4.55
C ASP A 45 -14.79 2.88 3.39
N ASP A 46 -14.98 3.37 2.17
CA ASP A 46 -14.90 2.58 0.94
C ASP A 46 -13.47 2.33 0.43
N THR A 47 -12.43 2.72 1.18
CA THR A 47 -11.03 2.60 0.73
C THR A 47 -10.68 1.18 0.27
N LEU A 48 -11.07 0.16 1.02
CA LEU A 48 -10.81 -1.23 0.66
C LEU A 48 -11.55 -1.64 -0.63
N ALA A 49 -12.78 -1.20 -0.79
CA ALA A 49 -13.58 -1.50 -1.98
C ALA A 49 -12.96 -0.85 -3.22
N GLU A 50 -12.51 0.40 -3.11
CA GLU A 50 -11.83 1.11 -4.20
C GLU A 50 -10.50 0.46 -4.58
N VAL A 51 -9.67 0.10 -3.60
CA VAL A 51 -8.40 -0.58 -3.86
C VAL A 51 -8.63 -1.96 -4.51
N LYS A 52 -9.65 -2.72 -4.06
CA LYS A 52 -10.07 -3.98 -4.69
C LYS A 52 -10.51 -3.79 -6.14
N ALA A 53 -11.24 -2.72 -6.44
CA ALA A 53 -11.65 -2.40 -7.81
C ALA A 53 -10.44 -2.08 -8.70
N ILE A 54 -9.42 -1.37 -8.20
CA ILE A 54 -8.16 -1.12 -8.93
C ILE A 54 -7.44 -2.44 -9.20
N ALA A 55 -7.26 -3.30 -8.19
CA ALA A 55 -6.53 -4.56 -8.35
C ALA A 55 -7.23 -5.57 -9.28
N ALA A 56 -8.56 -5.48 -9.42
CA ALA A 56 -9.29 -6.28 -10.41
C ALA A 56 -8.91 -5.92 -11.86
N ALA A 57 -8.49 -4.68 -12.11
CA ALA A 57 -8.02 -4.21 -13.41
C ALA A 57 -6.48 -4.24 -13.56
N GLU A 58 -5.74 -4.26 -12.46
CA GLU A 58 -4.28 -4.12 -12.46
C GLU A 58 -3.55 -5.33 -11.81
N PRO A 59 -3.00 -6.26 -12.60
CA PRO A 59 -2.43 -7.50 -12.08
C PRO A 59 -1.15 -7.32 -11.26
N LYS A 60 -0.46 -6.17 -11.38
CA LYS A 60 0.71 -5.85 -10.55
C LYS A 60 0.33 -5.48 -9.11
N LEU A 61 -0.89 -5.00 -8.87
CA LEU A 61 -1.33 -4.59 -7.54
C LEU A 61 -1.68 -5.81 -6.68
N LYS A 62 -1.13 -5.87 -5.46
CA LYS A 62 -1.36 -6.91 -4.46
C LYS A 62 -1.88 -6.28 -3.18
N ILE A 63 -3.02 -6.77 -2.71
CA ILE A 63 -3.73 -6.22 -1.56
C ILE A 63 -3.56 -7.16 -0.38
N PHE A 64 -3.19 -6.59 0.76
CA PHE A 64 -3.20 -7.26 2.05
C PHE A 64 -4.01 -6.43 3.05
N GLU A 65 -4.87 -7.07 3.84
CA GLU A 65 -5.68 -6.37 4.84
C GLU A 65 -5.00 -6.46 6.21
N SER A 66 -5.11 -5.42 7.03
CA SER A 66 -4.55 -5.40 8.39
C SER A 66 -5.51 -4.79 9.41
N THR A 67 -5.38 -5.17 10.67
CA THR A 67 -6.03 -4.47 11.79
C THR A 67 -4.98 -3.62 12.49
N TRP A 68 -5.29 -2.34 12.72
CA TRP A 68 -4.36 -1.44 13.40
C TRP A 68 -4.55 -1.54 14.91
N ASP A 69 -3.44 -1.68 15.64
CA ASP A 69 -3.44 -1.52 17.09
C ASP A 69 -3.41 -0.02 17.43
N ASP A 70 -4.56 0.51 17.84
CA ASP A 70 -4.70 1.94 18.15
C ASP A 70 -3.87 2.37 19.38
N SER A 71 -3.39 1.43 20.21
CA SER A 71 -2.46 1.74 21.31
C SER A 71 -1.07 2.17 20.80
N LEU A 72 -0.72 1.78 19.57
CA LEU A 72 0.54 2.10 18.90
C LEU A 72 0.48 3.42 18.11
N ARG A 73 -0.60 4.20 18.22
CA ARG A 73 -0.69 5.51 17.54
C ARG A 73 0.33 6.52 18.05
N LYS A 74 0.75 6.39 19.31
CA LYS A 74 1.73 7.28 19.92
C LYS A 74 3.03 7.25 19.09
N ASP A 75 3.58 8.42 18.82
CA ASP A 75 4.86 8.60 18.11
C ASP A 75 4.91 7.98 16.69
N GLY A 76 3.76 7.67 16.09
CA GLY A 76 3.69 7.13 14.73
C GLY A 76 4.17 5.68 14.57
N LEU A 77 4.33 4.94 15.69
CA LEU A 77 4.76 3.54 15.68
C LEU A 77 3.89 2.65 14.80
N ILE A 78 2.58 2.89 14.82
CA ILE A 78 1.63 2.19 13.94
C ILE A 78 1.96 2.37 12.47
N LEU A 79 2.41 3.55 12.03
CA LEU A 79 2.75 3.81 10.63
C LEU A 79 3.98 3.01 10.21
N SER A 80 5.02 3.00 11.07
CA SER A 80 6.21 2.17 10.86
C SER A 80 5.86 0.68 10.76
N GLN A 81 4.96 0.19 11.63
CA GLN A 81 4.48 -1.18 11.59
C GLN A 81 3.79 -1.52 10.26
N GLN A 82 2.92 -0.64 9.76
CA GLN A 82 2.22 -0.86 8.49
C GLN A 82 3.16 -0.79 7.28
N THR A 83 4.13 0.13 7.28
CA THR A 83 5.20 0.18 6.27
C THR A 83 5.99 -1.13 6.25
N ASN A 84 6.39 -1.63 7.43
CA ASN A 84 7.15 -2.87 7.55
C ASN A 84 6.32 -4.08 7.11
N LEU A 85 5.02 -4.10 7.42
CA LEU A 85 4.10 -5.14 6.97
C LEU A 85 4.00 -5.15 5.44
N ALA A 86 3.79 -4.00 4.81
CA ALA A 86 3.76 -3.89 3.34
C ALA A 86 5.10 -4.32 2.72
N MET A 87 6.22 -3.86 3.29
CA MET A 87 7.56 -4.23 2.84
C MET A 87 7.82 -5.74 2.96
N SER A 88 7.27 -6.40 3.99
CA SER A 88 7.46 -7.85 4.21
C SER A 88 6.81 -8.72 3.14
N HIS A 89 5.85 -8.18 2.38
CA HIS A 89 5.19 -8.86 1.27
C HIS A 89 5.89 -8.64 -0.09
N CYS A 90 6.87 -7.74 -0.15
CA CYS A 90 7.64 -7.48 -1.38
C CYS A 90 8.56 -8.66 -1.73
N ARG A 91 8.66 -8.96 -3.02
CA ARG A 91 9.56 -9.99 -3.58
C ARG A 91 10.87 -9.39 -4.10
N GLY A 92 10.86 -8.11 -4.48
CA GLY A 92 12.03 -7.43 -5.02
C GLY A 92 13.12 -7.18 -4.00
N LYS A 93 14.38 -7.22 -4.46
CA LYS A 93 15.54 -6.83 -3.64
C LYS A 93 15.57 -5.32 -3.36
N TRP A 94 14.95 -4.54 -4.25
CA TRP A 94 14.79 -3.10 -4.14
C TRP A 94 13.30 -2.76 -4.05
N GLY A 95 13.01 -1.67 -3.34
CA GLY A 95 11.65 -1.20 -3.17
C GLY A 95 11.53 0.32 -3.21
N VAL A 96 10.41 0.82 -3.73
CA VAL A 96 9.99 2.22 -3.65
C VAL A 96 8.81 2.28 -2.70
N TYR A 97 8.98 3.00 -1.60
CA TYR A 97 7.87 3.41 -0.74
C TYR A 97 7.31 4.73 -1.24
N LEU A 98 6.00 4.78 -1.49
CA LEU A 98 5.28 6.01 -1.81
C LEU A 98 4.09 6.15 -0.87
N GLN A 99 3.94 7.30 -0.23
CA GLN A 99 2.80 7.55 0.63
C GLN A 99 1.50 7.53 -0.19
N ALA A 100 0.52 6.76 0.27
CA ALA A 100 -0.83 6.73 -0.29
C ALA A 100 -1.63 7.97 0.14
#